data_AF-A0A7K6FHL7-F1
#
_entry.id   AF-A0A7K6FHL7-F1
#
_cell.length_a   1.000
_cell.length_b   1.000
_cell.length_c   1.000
_cell.angle_alpha   90.00
_cell.angle_beta   90.00
_cell.angle_gamma   90.00
#
_symmetry.space_group_name_H-M   'P 1'
#
loop_
_entity.id
_entity.type
_entity.pdbx_description
1 polymer ?
#
loop_
_entity_poly.entity_id
_entity_poly.type
_entity_poly.pdbx_seq_one_letter_code
_entity_poly.pdbx_strand_id
1 'polypeptide(L)'
;MRGAVPRLSLALLAAESGARLCAIIHYFVRGQLGWFGLTIACLVPGYAAQLLSILWFRADGHPPGCWLLALHLLQLGLWKRYWDVLRAEAGGGAGEVLAQLGDVCVLRLLEALLQTLPHLLLQTYVVVAVDPAGFIPGVSAGLSLLSLAWALVSYSHFTCLLRPGHLSPPAAVTLCLLLWRTGMLGTRVLALVLFARLYSFWVFAVAGVHWLLMSFWLVAQQTDIVAQPCRWRLFNCLLGAVYIFCYINVRPGPSKARVAVFYAVSTWDILCCTWM
;
A
#
# COMPACT_ATOMS: atom_id res chain seq x y z
N MET A 1 -10.21 -2.66 23.23
CA MET A 1 -10.08 -2.73 21.75
C MET A 1 -8.85 -2.02 21.17
N ARG A 2 -8.19 -1.07 21.89
CA ARG A 2 -7.04 -0.31 21.37
C ARG A 2 -5.84 -1.17 20.91
N GLY A 3 -5.43 -2.16 21.72
CA GLY A 3 -4.30 -3.05 21.36
C GLY A 3 -4.61 -4.18 20.36
N ALA A 4 -5.86 -4.36 19.91
CA ALA A 4 -6.19 -5.43 18.96
C ALA A 4 -5.81 -5.08 17.51
N VAL A 5 -5.92 -3.80 17.15
CA VAL A 5 -5.62 -3.29 15.80
C VAL A 5 -4.13 -3.43 15.42
N PRO A 6 -3.15 -3.03 16.25
CA PRO A 6 -1.74 -3.20 15.90
C PRO A 6 -1.34 -4.67 15.82
N ARG A 7 -1.89 -5.53 16.71
CA ARG A 7 -1.63 -6.99 16.69
C ARG A 7 -2.18 -7.67 15.43
N LEU A 8 -3.41 -7.32 15.02
CA LEU A 8 -3.99 -7.82 13.77
C LEU A 8 -3.19 -7.36 12.55
N SER A 9 -2.76 -6.10 12.54
CA SER A 9 -1.95 -5.55 11.45
C SER A 9 -0.58 -6.26 11.33
N LEU A 10 0.04 -6.57 12.47
CA LEU A 10 1.28 -7.35 12.53
C LEU A 10 1.06 -8.79 12.03
N ALA A 11 -0.01 -9.45 12.44
CA ALA A 11 -0.34 -10.80 11.99
C ALA A 11 -0.59 -10.86 10.48
N LEU A 12 -1.29 -9.87 9.91
CA LEU A 12 -1.52 -9.78 8.47
C LEU A 12 -0.22 -9.49 7.70
N LEU A 13 0.64 -8.62 8.22
CA LEU A 13 1.97 -8.37 7.67
C LEU A 13 2.83 -9.65 7.66
N ALA A 14 2.76 -10.45 8.73
CA ALA A 14 3.44 -11.74 8.86
C ALA A 14 2.93 -12.73 7.81
N ALA A 15 1.61 -12.89 7.72
CA ALA A 15 0.96 -13.81 6.79
C ALA A 15 1.26 -13.45 5.33
N GLU A 16 1.19 -12.16 4.98
CA GLU A 16 1.54 -11.67 3.65
C GLU A 16 3.01 -11.91 3.32
N SER A 17 3.92 -11.60 4.25
CA SER A 17 5.37 -11.82 4.05
C SER A 17 5.69 -13.30 3.87
N GLY A 18 5.05 -14.18 4.65
CA GLY A 18 5.13 -15.63 4.47
C GLY A 18 4.60 -16.06 3.11
N ALA A 19 3.43 -15.58 2.69
CA ALA A 19 2.84 -15.92 1.40
C ALA A 19 3.68 -15.45 0.20
N ARG A 20 4.38 -14.31 0.32
CA ARG A 20 5.35 -13.83 -0.67
C ARG A 20 6.56 -14.76 -0.76
N LEU A 21 7.15 -15.14 0.37
CA LEU A 21 8.27 -16.07 0.42
C LEU A 21 7.89 -17.44 -0.16
N CYS A 22 6.72 -17.96 0.19
CA CYS A 22 6.20 -19.22 -0.35
C CYS A 22 6.04 -19.16 -1.88
N ALA A 23 5.53 -18.05 -2.43
CA ALA A 23 5.42 -17.87 -3.88
C ALA A 23 6.82 -17.84 -4.55
N ILE A 24 7.78 -17.12 -3.98
CA ILE A 24 9.17 -17.07 -4.49
C ILE A 24 9.79 -18.47 -4.51
N ILE A 25 9.67 -19.23 -3.41
CA ILE A 25 10.18 -20.61 -3.31
C ILE A 25 9.48 -21.51 -4.32
N HIS A 26 8.16 -21.37 -4.49
CA HIS A 26 7.39 -22.17 -5.46
C HIS A 26 7.87 -21.95 -6.90
N TYR A 27 8.09 -20.69 -7.32
CA TYR A 27 8.61 -20.40 -8.67
C TYR A 27 10.06 -20.86 -8.85
N PHE A 28 10.88 -20.76 -7.80
CA PHE A 28 12.25 -21.25 -7.81
C PHE A 28 12.30 -22.78 -8.00
N VAL A 29 11.53 -23.52 -7.21
CA VAL A 29 11.47 -24.99 -7.27
C VAL A 29 10.87 -25.48 -8.60
N ARG A 30 9.89 -24.76 -9.16
CA ARG A 30 9.33 -25.07 -10.48
C ARG A 30 10.23 -24.66 -11.66
N GLY A 31 11.40 -24.07 -11.41
CA GLY A 31 12.34 -23.63 -12.46
C GLY A 31 11.81 -22.47 -13.32
N GLN A 32 10.77 -21.77 -12.88
CA GLN A 32 10.14 -20.69 -13.64
C GLN A 32 10.86 -19.36 -13.39
N LEU A 33 12.07 -19.24 -13.97
CA LEU A 33 12.97 -18.10 -13.73
C LEU A 33 12.36 -16.74 -14.09
N GLY A 34 11.46 -16.67 -15.08
CA GLY A 34 10.77 -15.43 -15.45
C GLY A 34 9.84 -14.91 -14.32
N TRP A 35 8.95 -15.76 -13.82
CA TRP A 35 8.04 -15.42 -12.72
C TRP A 35 8.78 -15.18 -11.41
N PHE A 36 9.84 -15.94 -11.17
CA PHE A 36 10.77 -15.71 -10.06
C PHE A 36 11.44 -14.33 -10.15
N GLY A 37 11.98 -13.96 -11.32
CA GLY A 37 12.58 -12.64 -11.53
C GLY A 37 11.57 -11.50 -11.36
N LEU A 38 10.35 -11.66 -11.89
CA LEU A 38 9.26 -10.68 -11.75
C LEU A 38 8.81 -10.50 -10.30
N THR A 39 8.65 -11.59 -9.55
CA THR A 39 8.30 -11.53 -8.12
C THR A 39 9.38 -10.86 -7.29
N ILE A 40 10.66 -11.08 -7.62
CA ILE A 40 11.77 -10.35 -6.99
C ILE A 40 11.76 -8.87 -7.40
N ALA A 41 11.48 -8.56 -8.66
CA ALA A 41 11.38 -7.17 -9.12
C ALA A 41 10.28 -6.40 -8.37
N CYS A 42 9.18 -7.05 -7.98
CA CYS A 42 8.13 -6.45 -7.15
C CYS A 42 8.61 -6.06 -5.73
N LEU A 43 9.75 -6.56 -5.24
CA LEU A 43 10.34 -6.13 -3.97
C LEU A 43 11.03 -4.76 -4.09
N VAL A 44 11.51 -4.39 -5.28
CA VAL A 44 12.32 -3.19 -5.52
C VAL A 44 11.61 -1.91 -5.07
N PRO A 45 10.34 -1.65 -5.43
CA PRO A 45 9.66 -0.43 -5.01
C PRO A 45 9.43 -0.39 -3.48
N GLY A 46 9.39 -1.54 -2.81
CA GLY A 46 9.29 -1.64 -1.35
C GLY A 46 10.47 -1.03 -0.60
N TYR A 47 11.67 -1.02 -1.20
CA TYR A 47 12.83 -0.36 -0.63
C TYR A 47 12.69 1.16 -0.57
N ALA A 48 11.83 1.77 -1.40
CA ALA A 48 11.52 3.20 -1.30
C ALA A 48 10.78 3.52 0.02
N ALA A 49 9.84 2.66 0.44
CA ALA A 49 9.18 2.80 1.74
C ALA A 49 10.18 2.60 2.91
N GLN A 50 11.11 1.66 2.79
CA GLN A 50 12.17 1.46 3.78
C GLN A 50 13.12 2.66 3.88
N LEU A 51 13.47 3.29 2.75
CA LEU A 51 14.28 4.51 2.73
C LEU A 51 13.58 5.66 3.46
N LEU A 52 12.27 5.82 3.26
CA LEU A 52 11.48 6.81 3.99
C LEU A 52 11.42 6.51 5.50
N SER A 53 11.34 5.24 5.88
CA SER A 53 11.43 4.82 7.29
C SER A 53 12.76 5.24 7.94
N ILE A 54 13.88 5.07 7.23
CA ILE A 54 15.22 5.51 7.67
C ILE A 54 15.28 7.03 7.82
N LEU A 55 14.70 7.76 6.85
CA LEU A 55 14.67 9.22 6.88
C LEU A 55 13.89 9.75 8.08
N TRP A 56 12.76 9.11 8.43
CA TRP A 56 12.05 9.44 9.67
C TRP A 56 12.88 9.09 10.91
N PHE A 57 13.51 7.92 10.96
CA PHE A 57 14.36 7.53 12.11
C PHE A 57 15.52 8.51 12.36
N ARG A 58 16.07 9.09 11.27
CA ARG A 58 17.09 10.15 11.36
C ARG A 58 16.52 11.48 11.81
N ALA A 59 15.29 11.82 11.42
CA ALA A 59 14.60 13.02 11.87
C ALA A 59 14.27 12.95 13.37
N ASP A 60 14.01 11.75 13.88
CA ASP A 60 13.78 11.45 15.31
C ASP A 60 15.09 11.44 16.15
N GLY A 61 16.22 11.87 15.58
CA GLY A 61 17.50 12.05 16.29
C GLY A 61 18.28 10.77 16.61
N HIS A 62 17.83 9.60 16.14
CA HIS A 62 18.51 8.33 16.42
C HIS A 62 19.58 8.01 15.35
N PRO A 63 20.86 7.82 15.73
CA PRO A 63 21.90 7.49 14.76
C PRO A 63 21.65 6.10 14.14
N PRO A 64 21.77 5.94 12.81
CA PRO A 64 21.53 4.66 12.16
C PRO A 64 22.70 3.71 12.44
N GLY A 65 22.58 2.87 13.47
CA GLY A 65 23.52 1.78 13.69
C GLY A 65 23.51 0.77 12.52
N CYS A 66 24.61 0.04 12.33
CA CYS A 66 24.74 -0.98 11.26
C CYS A 66 23.61 -2.02 11.31
N TRP A 67 23.13 -2.37 12.51
CA TRP A 67 21.99 -3.25 12.72
C TRP A 67 20.67 -2.70 12.16
N LEU A 68 20.44 -1.39 12.30
CA LEU A 68 19.24 -0.73 11.76
C LEU A 68 19.24 -0.75 10.23
N LEU A 69 20.41 -0.55 9.63
CA LEU A 69 20.59 -0.63 8.19
C LEU A 69 20.35 -2.06 7.68
N ALA A 70 20.85 -3.07 8.39
CA ALA A 70 20.62 -4.48 8.08
C ALA A 70 19.13 -4.85 8.17
N LEU A 71 18.41 -4.36 9.19
CA LEU A 71 16.96 -4.57 9.30
C LEU A 71 16.18 -3.94 8.14
N HIS A 72 16.59 -2.76 7.67
CA HIS A 72 15.94 -2.11 6.53
C HIS A 72 16.29 -2.78 5.19
N LEU A 73 17.52 -3.28 5.03
CA LEU A 73 17.90 -4.12 3.88
C LEU A 73 17.10 -5.43 3.85
N LEU A 74 16.78 -6.00 5.02
CA LEU A 74 15.95 -7.20 5.13
C LEU A 74 14.44 -6.90 5.12
N GLN A 75 14.03 -5.65 4.86
CA GLN A 75 12.64 -5.18 4.93
C GLN A 75 11.96 -5.34 6.32
N LEU A 76 12.73 -5.67 7.36
CA LEU A 76 12.28 -5.80 8.76
C LEU A 76 12.08 -4.44 9.46
N GLY A 77 12.29 -3.32 8.77
CA GLY A 77 12.11 -1.98 9.33
C GLY A 77 10.71 -1.72 9.91
N LEU A 78 9.67 -2.26 9.30
CA LEU A 78 8.31 -2.15 9.84
C LEU A 78 8.09 -3.00 11.08
N TRP A 79 8.69 -4.19 11.15
CA TRP A 79 8.59 -5.07 12.31
C TRP A 79 9.14 -4.40 13.56
N LYS A 80 10.28 -3.70 13.42
CA LYS A 80 10.85 -2.88 14.50
C LYS A 80 9.88 -1.80 14.96
N ARG A 81 9.31 -1.02 14.04
CA ARG A 81 8.36 0.06 14.41
C ARG A 81 7.08 -0.47 15.05
N TYR A 82 6.55 -1.62 14.61
CA TYR A 82 5.43 -2.28 15.29
C TYR A 82 5.80 -2.74 16.70
N TRP A 83 7.02 -3.23 16.90
CA TRP A 83 7.52 -3.62 18.20
C TRP A 83 7.66 -2.42 19.15
N ASP A 84 8.16 -1.29 18.63
CA ASP A 84 8.29 -0.04 19.38
C ASP A 84 6.90 0.47 19.83
N VAL A 85 5.87 0.41 18.97
CA VAL A 85 4.48 0.73 19.34
C VAL A 85 3.94 -0.20 20.42
N LEU A 86 4.18 -1.51 20.32
CA LEU A 86 3.74 -2.47 21.34
C LEU A 86 4.43 -2.23 22.70
N ARG A 87 5.69 -1.81 22.68
CA ARG A 87 6.43 -1.42 23.89
C ARG A 87 5.90 -0.12 24.48
N ALA A 88 5.58 0.86 23.63
CA ALA A 88 4.96 2.12 24.06
C ALA A 88 3.55 1.89 24.61
N GLU A 89 2.76 0.94 24.08
CA GLU A 89 1.48 0.56 24.68
C GLU A 89 1.62 -0.04 26.10
N ALA A 90 2.76 -0.69 26.40
CA ALA A 90 2.99 -1.36 27.68
C ALA A 90 3.44 -0.41 28.81
N GLY A 91 3.97 0.78 28.49
CA GLY A 91 4.51 1.69 29.51
C GLY A 91 4.55 3.18 29.16
N GLY A 92 4.04 3.59 28.00
CA GLY A 92 4.08 4.96 27.49
C GLY A 92 2.77 5.73 27.63
N GLY A 93 2.83 7.04 27.41
CA GLY A 93 1.66 7.92 27.43
C GLY A 93 0.77 7.74 26.20
N ALA A 94 -0.55 7.89 26.36
CA ALA A 94 -1.52 7.70 25.27
C ALA A 94 -1.28 8.59 24.03
N GLY A 95 -0.71 9.78 24.20
CA GLY A 95 -0.36 10.68 23.10
C GLY A 95 0.86 10.22 22.29
N GLU A 96 1.87 9.64 22.95
CA GLU A 96 3.06 9.10 22.30
C GLU A 96 2.73 7.83 21.49
N VAL A 97 1.90 6.95 22.06
CA VAL A 97 1.37 5.77 21.36
C VAL A 97 0.60 6.20 20.11
N LEU A 98 -0.22 7.26 20.19
CA LEU A 98 -0.99 7.74 19.05
C LEU A 98 -0.08 8.30 17.94
N ALA A 99 0.95 9.07 18.28
CA ALA A 99 1.91 9.59 17.31
C ALA A 99 2.65 8.45 16.58
N GLN A 100 3.20 7.50 17.33
CA GLN A 100 3.92 6.36 16.75
C GLN A 100 3.01 5.45 15.90
N LEU A 101 1.76 5.24 16.33
CA LEU A 101 0.79 4.47 15.56
C LEU A 101 0.49 5.15 14.21
N GLY A 102 0.43 6.48 14.18
CA GLY A 102 0.25 7.24 12.96
C GLY A 102 1.35 7.04 11.94
N ASP A 103 2.59 7.15 12.38
CA ASP A 103 3.77 6.95 11.53
C ASP A 103 3.80 5.52 10.98
N VAL A 104 3.50 4.53 11.82
CA VAL A 104 3.40 3.12 11.41
C VAL A 104 2.28 2.90 10.40
N CYS A 105 1.10 3.49 10.59
CA CYS A 105 -0.01 3.37 9.66
C CYS A 105 0.32 3.98 8.28
N VAL A 106 0.95 5.16 8.24
CA VAL A 106 1.35 5.80 6.97
C VAL A 106 2.43 4.99 6.27
N LEU A 107 3.44 4.54 7.01
CA LEU A 107 4.54 3.76 6.45
C LEU A 107 4.06 2.40 5.92
N ARG A 108 3.18 1.73 6.68
CA ARG A 108 2.56 0.46 6.27
C ARG A 108 1.69 0.62 5.05
N LEU A 109 0.92 1.71 4.98
CA LEU A 109 0.11 2.01 3.82
C LEU A 109 1.00 2.17 2.58
N LEU A 110 2.06 2.97 2.69
CA LEU A 110 3.00 3.20 1.59
C LEU A 110 3.71 1.93 1.13
N GLU A 111 4.22 1.14 2.06
CA GLU A 111 4.83 -0.17 1.76
C GLU A 111 3.82 -1.11 1.09
N ALA A 112 2.59 -1.19 1.60
CA ALA A 112 1.56 -2.04 1.01
C ALA A 112 1.24 -1.61 -0.43
N LEU A 113 1.23 -0.31 -0.71
CA LEU A 113 0.93 0.19 -2.05
C LEU A 113 2.11 0.06 -3.01
N LEU A 114 3.34 0.10 -2.52
CA LEU A 114 4.53 -0.01 -3.37
C LEU A 114 4.98 -1.43 -3.58
N GLN A 115 4.81 -2.29 -2.60
CA GLN A 115 5.34 -3.66 -2.62
C GLN A 115 4.21 -4.68 -2.75
N THR A 116 3.17 -4.58 -1.92
CA THR A 116 2.06 -5.56 -1.93
C THR A 116 1.20 -5.42 -3.17
N LEU A 117 1.01 -4.22 -3.69
CA LEU A 117 0.19 -3.96 -4.88
C LEU A 117 0.79 -4.54 -6.19
N PRO A 118 2.06 -4.27 -6.58
CA PRO A 118 2.61 -4.92 -7.78
C PRO A 118 2.71 -6.43 -7.62
N HIS A 119 2.98 -6.92 -6.40
CA HIS A 119 2.92 -8.35 -6.11
C HIS A 119 1.51 -8.91 -6.30
N LEU A 120 0.48 -8.22 -5.82
CA LEU A 120 -0.92 -8.60 -6.01
C LEU A 120 -1.28 -8.68 -7.50
N LEU A 121 -0.94 -7.66 -8.29
CA LEU A 121 -1.18 -7.65 -9.74
C LEU A 121 -0.51 -8.84 -10.42
N LEU A 122 0.75 -9.12 -10.06
CA LEU A 122 1.50 -10.23 -10.62
C LEU A 122 0.90 -11.60 -10.24
N GLN A 123 0.57 -11.82 -8.98
CA GLN A 123 -0.03 -13.08 -8.51
C GLN A 123 -1.42 -13.30 -9.12
N THR A 124 -2.26 -12.25 -9.16
CA THR A 124 -3.57 -12.33 -9.82
C THR A 124 -3.42 -12.60 -11.32
N TYR A 125 -2.41 -12.03 -11.98
CA TYR A 125 -2.10 -12.35 -13.38
C TYR A 125 -1.72 -13.82 -13.57
N VAL A 126 -0.85 -14.37 -12.71
CA VAL A 126 -0.45 -15.78 -12.81
C VAL A 126 -1.66 -16.70 -12.64
N VAL A 127 -2.55 -16.42 -11.67
CA VAL A 127 -3.78 -17.20 -11.46
C VAL A 127 -4.70 -17.11 -12.69
N VAL A 128 -4.88 -15.93 -13.27
CA VAL A 128 -5.84 -15.74 -14.37
C VAL A 128 -5.30 -16.22 -15.72
N ALA A 129 -4.02 -16.01 -15.99
CA ALA A 129 -3.43 -16.19 -17.33
C ALA A 129 -2.60 -17.48 -17.48
N VAL A 130 -2.02 -18.01 -16.40
CA VAL A 130 -1.05 -19.13 -16.48
C VAL A 130 -1.62 -20.41 -15.87
N ASP A 131 -2.05 -20.36 -14.61
CA ASP A 131 -2.48 -21.55 -13.87
C ASP A 131 -3.65 -21.23 -12.92
N PRO A 132 -4.91 -21.32 -13.40
CA PRO A 132 -6.10 -21.05 -12.58
C PRO A 132 -6.31 -22.07 -11.47
N ALA A 133 -5.66 -23.24 -11.53
CA ALA A 133 -5.68 -24.24 -10.46
C ALA A 133 -4.54 -24.03 -9.43
N GLY A 134 -3.71 -22.99 -9.61
CA GLY A 134 -2.61 -22.66 -8.73
C GLY A 134 -3.08 -22.17 -7.36
N PHE A 135 -3.16 -23.09 -6.39
CA PHE A 135 -3.58 -22.77 -5.02
C PHE A 135 -2.65 -21.74 -4.34
N ILE A 136 -1.33 -21.89 -4.48
CA ILE A 136 -0.35 -21.01 -3.82
C ILE A 136 -0.44 -19.55 -4.32
N PRO A 137 -0.42 -19.28 -5.64
CA PRO A 137 -0.63 -17.92 -6.16
C PRO A 137 -1.99 -17.33 -5.78
N GLY A 138 -3.05 -18.15 -5.77
CA GLY A 138 -4.40 -17.71 -5.37
C GLY A 138 -4.47 -17.26 -3.91
N VAL A 139 -3.92 -18.05 -2.99
CA VAL A 139 -3.85 -17.69 -1.56
C VAL A 139 -2.96 -16.46 -1.35
N SER A 140 -1.83 -16.38 -2.06
CA SER A 140 -0.92 -15.22 -1.99
C SER A 140 -1.60 -13.93 -2.46
N ALA A 141 -2.35 -13.98 -3.56
CA ALA A 141 -3.14 -12.86 -4.06
C ALA A 141 -4.23 -12.46 -3.05
N GLY A 142 -4.99 -13.42 -2.51
CA GLY A 142 -6.03 -13.14 -1.52
C GLY A 142 -5.51 -12.49 -0.25
N LEU A 143 -4.41 -13.02 0.31
CA LEU A 143 -3.76 -12.45 1.51
C LEU A 143 -3.18 -11.06 1.25
N SER A 144 -2.58 -10.85 0.08
CA SER A 144 -2.04 -9.54 -0.32
C SER A 144 -3.14 -8.49 -0.46
N LEU A 145 -4.28 -8.86 -1.06
CA LEU A 145 -5.46 -8.00 -1.18
C LEU A 145 -6.06 -7.65 0.18
N LEU A 146 -6.19 -8.63 1.07
CA LEU A 146 -6.69 -8.41 2.43
C LEU A 146 -5.75 -7.51 3.23
N SER A 147 -4.45 -7.76 3.14
CA SER A 147 -3.41 -6.97 3.82
C SER A 147 -3.42 -5.51 3.35
N LEU A 148 -3.52 -5.28 2.03
CA LEU A 148 -3.61 -3.94 1.45
C LEU A 148 -4.89 -3.22 1.90
N ALA A 149 -6.04 -3.89 1.86
CA ALA A 149 -7.30 -3.32 2.30
C ALA A 149 -7.26 -2.98 3.81
N TRP A 150 -6.66 -3.85 4.61
CA TRP A 150 -6.48 -3.62 6.04
C TRP A 150 -5.58 -2.42 6.34
N ALA A 151 -4.49 -2.24 5.58
CA ALA A 151 -3.63 -1.06 5.71
C ALA A 151 -4.39 0.25 5.43
N LEU A 152 -5.23 0.27 4.39
CA LEU A 152 -6.09 1.41 4.05
C LEU A 152 -7.13 1.71 5.15
N VAL A 153 -7.78 0.66 5.66
CA VAL A 153 -8.76 0.79 6.75
C VAL A 153 -8.08 1.28 8.03
N SER A 154 -6.91 0.73 8.37
CA SER A 154 -6.13 1.13 9.55
C SER A 154 -5.74 2.61 9.48
N TYR A 155 -5.29 3.09 8.32
CA TYR A 155 -5.03 4.50 8.10
C TYR A 155 -6.30 5.35 8.25
N SER A 156 -7.43 4.95 7.65
CA SER A 156 -8.69 5.69 7.78
C SER A 156 -9.17 5.76 9.24
N HIS A 157 -9.01 4.67 9.98
CA HIS A 157 -9.33 4.60 11.40
C HIS A 157 -8.45 5.56 12.22
N PHE A 158 -7.13 5.57 11.95
CA PHE A 158 -6.20 6.50 12.59
C PHE A 158 -6.58 7.96 12.33
N THR A 159 -6.92 8.32 11.08
CA THR A 159 -7.37 9.69 10.76
C THR A 159 -8.69 10.08 11.45
N CYS A 160 -9.57 9.11 11.73
CA CYS A 160 -10.77 9.35 12.53
C CYS A 160 -10.43 9.58 14.01
N LEU A 161 -9.47 8.83 14.58
CA LEU A 161 -9.02 9.02 15.96
C LEU A 161 -8.36 10.38 16.20
N LEU A 162 -7.73 10.97 15.19
CA LEU A 162 -7.14 12.30 15.25
C LEU A 162 -8.16 13.44 15.27
N ARG A 163 -9.43 13.22 14.88
CA ARG A 163 -10.45 14.28 14.89
C ARG A 163 -11.05 14.43 16.30
N PRO A 164 -10.98 15.62 16.91
CA PRO A 164 -11.60 15.87 18.21
C PRO A 164 -13.13 15.78 18.07
N GLY A 165 -13.77 14.88 18.83
CA GLY A 165 -15.23 14.81 18.96
C GLY A 165 -15.96 13.71 18.17
N HIS A 166 -15.27 12.75 17.54
CA HIS A 166 -15.93 11.57 16.95
C HIS A 166 -15.66 10.30 17.77
N LEU A 167 -16.74 9.58 18.12
CA LEU A 167 -16.66 8.27 18.75
C LEU A 167 -15.90 7.28 17.85
N SER A 168 -15.15 6.37 18.48
CA SER A 168 -14.49 5.26 17.77
C SER A 168 -15.50 4.53 16.88
N PRO A 169 -15.22 4.34 15.58
CA PRO A 169 -16.15 3.64 14.70
C PRO A 169 -16.39 2.23 15.24
N PRO A 170 -17.65 1.75 15.29
CA PRO A 170 -17.97 0.39 15.68
C PRO A 170 -17.19 -0.62 14.85
N ALA A 171 -16.82 -1.77 15.42
CA ALA A 171 -16.15 -2.85 14.68
C ALA A 171 -16.90 -3.26 13.40
N ALA A 172 -18.23 -3.17 13.42
CA ALA A 172 -19.08 -3.42 12.25
C ALA A 172 -18.81 -2.44 11.10
N VAL A 173 -18.57 -1.15 11.39
CA VAL A 173 -18.22 -0.15 10.37
C VAL A 173 -16.85 -0.43 9.79
N THR A 174 -15.88 -0.83 10.63
CA THR A 174 -14.55 -1.25 10.18
C THR A 174 -14.62 -2.46 9.25
N LEU A 175 -15.43 -3.46 9.59
CA LEU A 175 -15.64 -4.65 8.75
C LEU A 175 -16.33 -4.32 7.43
N CYS A 176 -17.40 -3.51 7.47
CA CYS A 176 -18.10 -3.05 6.28
C CYS A 176 -17.16 -2.26 5.35
N LEU A 177 -16.36 -1.36 5.93
CA LEU A 177 -15.36 -0.59 5.18
C LEU A 177 -14.26 -1.49 4.60
N LEU A 178 -13.84 -2.52 5.35
CA LEU A 178 -12.89 -3.52 4.86
C LEU A 178 -13.44 -4.27 3.65
N LEU A 179 -14.67 -4.79 3.75
CA LEU A 179 -15.35 -5.49 2.65
C LEU A 179 -15.56 -4.59 1.42
N TRP A 180 -15.95 -3.33 1.65
CA TRP A 180 -16.07 -2.34 0.58
C TRP A 180 -14.73 -2.10 -0.12
N ARG A 181 -13.65 -1.92 0.66
CA ARG A 181 -12.32 -1.66 0.13
C ARG A 181 -11.73 -2.87 -0.58
N THR A 182 -11.87 -4.08 -0.04
CA THR A 182 -11.44 -5.31 -0.71
C THR A 182 -12.20 -5.53 -2.01
N GLY A 183 -13.52 -5.30 -2.04
CA GLY A 183 -14.33 -5.39 -3.25
C GLY A 183 -13.90 -4.40 -4.33
N MET A 184 -13.78 -3.12 -3.98
CA MET A 184 -13.36 -2.06 -4.92
C MET A 184 -11.94 -2.27 -5.46
N LEU A 185 -11.00 -2.69 -4.61
CA LEU A 185 -9.63 -2.99 -5.04
C LEU A 185 -9.58 -4.27 -5.88
N GLY A 186 -10.31 -5.31 -5.47
CA GLY A 186 -10.34 -6.59 -6.16
C GLY A 186 -10.88 -6.47 -7.57
N THR A 187 -12.00 -5.77 -7.77
CA THR A 187 -12.56 -5.55 -9.11
C THR A 187 -11.61 -4.76 -10.01
N ARG A 188 -10.92 -3.75 -9.47
CA ARG A 188 -9.92 -2.96 -10.22
C ARG A 188 -8.71 -3.80 -10.64
N VAL A 189 -8.13 -4.55 -9.70
CA VAL A 189 -6.97 -5.43 -9.97
C VAL A 189 -7.37 -6.47 -11.00
N LEU A 190 -8.54 -7.11 -10.85
CA LEU A 190 -9.02 -8.10 -11.79
C LEU A 190 -9.25 -7.51 -13.19
N ALA A 191 -9.86 -6.32 -13.28
CA ALA A 191 -10.06 -5.63 -14.55
C ALA A 191 -8.74 -5.30 -15.25
N LEU A 192 -7.75 -4.77 -14.51
CA LEU A 192 -6.42 -4.48 -15.07
C LEU A 192 -5.69 -5.73 -15.54
N VAL A 193 -5.79 -6.83 -14.79
CA VAL A 193 -5.20 -8.12 -15.16
C VAL A 193 -5.87 -8.71 -16.40
N LEU A 194 -7.20 -8.65 -16.49
CA LEU A 194 -7.94 -9.09 -17.67
C LEU A 194 -7.61 -8.24 -18.90
N PHE A 195 -7.48 -6.92 -18.73
CA PHE A 195 -7.07 -6.02 -19.79
C PHE A 195 -5.62 -6.29 -20.23
N ALA A 196 -4.72 -6.56 -19.28
CA ALA A 196 -3.33 -6.97 -19.56
C ALA A 196 -3.26 -8.27 -20.37
N ARG A 197 -4.20 -9.19 -20.12
CA ARG A 197 -4.30 -10.44 -20.89
C ARG A 197 -4.78 -10.21 -22.33
N LEU A 198 -5.69 -9.26 -22.55
CA LEU A 198 -6.30 -9.03 -23.87
C LEU A 198 -5.46 -8.10 -24.76
N TYR A 199 -4.89 -7.02 -24.20
CA TYR A 199 -4.27 -5.93 -24.96
C TYR A 199 -2.76 -5.73 -24.70
N SER A 200 -2.16 -6.60 -23.88
CA SER A 200 -0.73 -6.74 -23.53
C SER A 200 0.10 -5.44 -23.45
N PHE A 201 0.46 -4.82 -24.58
CA PHE A 201 1.27 -3.60 -24.62
C PHE A 201 0.50 -2.30 -24.26
N TRP A 202 -0.78 -2.19 -24.65
CA TRP A 202 -1.57 -0.96 -24.46
C TRP A 202 -1.83 -0.64 -22.98
N VAL A 203 -1.77 -1.64 -22.11
CA VAL A 203 -2.01 -1.48 -20.68
C VAL A 203 -0.95 -0.60 -20.03
N PHE A 204 0.31 -0.74 -20.46
CA PHE A 204 1.40 0.09 -19.95
C PHE A 204 1.28 1.54 -20.43
N ALA A 205 0.80 1.75 -21.66
CA ALA A 205 0.56 3.09 -22.19
C ALA A 205 -0.56 3.80 -21.42
N VAL A 206 -1.71 3.15 -21.25
CA VAL A 206 -2.84 3.67 -20.47
C VAL A 206 -2.43 3.94 -19.02
N ALA A 207 -1.77 2.97 -18.38
CA ALA A 207 -1.31 3.12 -17.00
C ALA A 207 -0.31 4.29 -16.86
N GLY A 208 0.58 4.46 -17.84
CA GLY A 208 1.54 5.57 -17.89
C GLY A 208 0.87 6.93 -18.06
N VAL A 209 -0.13 7.04 -18.95
CA VAL A 209 -0.90 8.28 -19.13
C VAL A 209 -1.68 8.62 -17.87
N HIS A 210 -2.38 7.65 -17.28
CA HIS A 210 -3.12 7.85 -16.04
C HIS A 210 -2.20 8.26 -14.89
N TRP A 211 -1.02 7.63 -14.81
CA TRP A 211 0.02 7.99 -13.83
C TRP A 211 0.48 9.45 -13.97
N LEU A 212 0.78 9.88 -15.19
CA LEU A 212 1.22 11.25 -15.46
C LEU A 212 0.13 12.26 -15.12
N LEU A 213 -1.12 11.97 -15.48
CA LEU A 213 -2.26 12.82 -15.17
C LEU A 213 -2.47 12.96 -13.67
N MET A 214 -2.43 11.86 -12.91
CA MET A 214 -2.58 11.87 -11.45
C MET A 214 -1.40 12.56 -10.74
N SER A 215 -0.18 12.33 -11.23
CA SER A 215 1.01 12.98 -10.69
C SER A 215 0.99 14.49 -10.93
N PHE A 216 0.63 14.92 -12.14
CA PHE A 216 0.49 16.33 -12.47
C PHE A 216 -0.64 17.00 -11.65
N TRP A 217 -1.78 16.32 -11.50
CA TRP A 217 -2.89 16.78 -10.67
C TRP A 217 -2.49 16.97 -9.19
N LEU A 218 -1.76 16.01 -8.63
CA LEU A 218 -1.26 16.08 -7.25
C LEU A 218 -0.26 17.23 -7.05
N VAL A 219 0.63 17.44 -8.01
CA VAL A 219 1.58 18.57 -7.98
C VAL A 219 0.84 19.90 -8.08
N ALA A 220 -0.16 20.01 -8.95
CA ALA A 220 -0.99 21.21 -9.11
C ALA A 220 -1.85 21.53 -7.86
N GLN A 221 -2.24 20.52 -7.07
CA GLN A 221 -2.99 20.70 -5.82
C GLN A 221 -2.12 21.03 -4.59
N GLN A 222 -0.79 20.84 -4.64
CA GLN A 222 0.10 20.95 -3.47
C GLN A 222 1.07 22.13 -3.48
N THR A 223 0.80 23.21 -4.20
CA THR A 223 1.76 24.32 -4.43
C THR A 223 2.15 25.17 -3.21
N ASP A 224 1.57 24.98 -2.02
CA ASP A 224 1.79 25.92 -0.90
C ASP A 224 2.83 25.52 0.17
N ILE A 225 3.51 24.38 0.09
CA ILE A 225 4.49 23.98 1.13
C ILE A 225 5.83 23.62 0.48
N VAL A 226 6.57 24.64 0.06
CA VAL A 226 7.91 24.51 -0.53
C VAL A 226 8.96 24.72 0.55
N ALA A 227 9.65 23.64 0.94
CA ALA A 227 10.88 23.75 1.73
C ALA A 227 12.00 22.75 1.35
N GLN A 228 11.73 21.62 0.66
CA GLN A 228 12.80 20.72 0.15
C GLN A 228 12.43 20.02 -1.19
N PRO A 229 13.11 20.32 -2.31
CA PRO A 229 12.59 19.99 -3.64
C PRO A 229 12.81 18.53 -4.09
N CYS A 230 13.90 17.85 -3.74
CA CYS A 230 14.18 16.50 -4.30
C CYS A 230 13.42 15.37 -3.59
N ARG A 231 13.41 15.35 -2.26
CA ARG A 231 12.73 14.30 -1.47
C ARG A 231 11.20 14.37 -1.62
N TRP A 232 10.67 15.59 -1.70
CA TRP A 232 9.24 15.85 -1.88
C TRP A 232 8.73 15.46 -3.27
N ARG A 233 9.51 15.71 -4.34
CA ARG A 233 9.15 15.28 -5.70
C ARG A 233 9.06 13.76 -5.83
N LEU A 234 10.02 13.02 -5.26
CA LEU A 234 9.98 11.56 -5.23
C LEU A 234 8.73 11.05 -4.48
N PHE A 235 8.41 11.64 -3.32
CA PHE A 235 7.21 11.28 -2.56
C PHE A 235 5.92 11.54 -3.35
N ASN A 236 5.81 12.66 -4.08
CA ASN A 236 4.64 12.95 -4.90
C ASN A 236 4.53 12.06 -6.14
N CYS A 237 5.64 11.73 -6.82
CA CYS A 237 5.63 10.75 -7.91
C CYS A 237 5.19 9.36 -7.43
N LEU A 238 5.68 8.96 -6.25
CA LEU A 238 5.31 7.71 -5.59
C LEU A 238 3.81 7.70 -5.24
N LEU A 239 3.32 8.80 -4.68
CA LEU A 239 1.90 8.99 -4.37
C LEU A 239 1.03 9.02 -5.64
N GLY A 240 1.52 9.59 -6.73
CA GLY A 240 0.88 9.55 -8.04
C GLY A 240 0.74 8.12 -8.58
N ALA A 241 1.78 7.29 -8.42
CA ALA A 241 1.73 5.87 -8.80
C ALA A 241 0.69 5.09 -7.98
N VAL A 242 0.60 5.39 -6.68
CA VAL A 242 -0.42 4.86 -5.78
C VAL A 242 -1.84 5.26 -6.20
N TYR A 243 -2.03 6.51 -6.62
CA TYR A 243 -3.34 7.06 -6.99
C TYR A 243 -3.94 6.42 -8.26
N ILE A 244 -3.12 5.78 -9.10
CA ILE A 244 -3.61 4.96 -10.23
C ILE A 244 -4.56 3.86 -9.73
N PHE A 245 -4.25 3.27 -8.58
CA PHE A 245 -4.92 2.06 -8.10
C PHE A 245 -5.92 2.36 -6.99
N CYS A 246 -5.56 3.24 -6.04
CA CYS A 246 -6.43 3.58 -4.91
C CYS A 246 -6.40 5.07 -4.57
N TYR A 247 -7.58 5.67 -4.41
CA TYR A 247 -7.71 7.01 -3.84
C TYR A 247 -7.46 6.99 -2.34
N ILE A 248 -6.41 7.68 -1.91
CA ILE A 248 -6.09 7.89 -0.49
C ILE A 248 -6.17 9.38 -0.21
N ASN A 249 -7.12 9.80 0.61
CA ASN A 249 -7.24 11.21 0.94
C ASN A 249 -6.16 11.61 1.97
N VAL A 250 -5.04 12.18 1.50
CA VAL A 250 -3.88 12.53 2.33
C VAL A 250 -4.09 13.84 3.12
N ARG A 251 -5.09 14.67 2.77
CA ARG A 251 -5.35 15.95 3.46
C ARG A 251 -6.78 16.05 4.02
N PRO A 252 -6.96 16.39 5.31
CA PRO A 252 -8.25 16.79 5.85
C PRO A 252 -8.63 18.18 5.30
N GLY A 253 -9.54 18.23 4.35
CA GLY A 253 -10.14 19.45 3.80
C GLY A 253 -11.38 19.10 2.98
N PRO A 254 -12.13 20.07 2.42
CA PRO A 254 -13.46 19.83 1.82
C PRO A 254 -13.35 18.78 0.70
N SER A 255 -13.75 17.56 1.03
CA SER A 255 -13.36 16.34 0.31
C SER A 255 -14.26 16.04 -0.88
N LYS A 256 -15.49 16.56 -0.89
CA LYS A 256 -16.54 16.12 -1.82
C LYS A 256 -16.22 16.42 -3.29
N ALA A 257 -15.75 17.63 -3.60
CA ALA A 257 -15.38 18.01 -4.97
C ALA A 257 -14.11 17.30 -5.46
N ARG A 258 -13.09 17.16 -4.61
CA ARG A 258 -11.83 16.47 -4.96
C ARG A 258 -12.03 14.97 -5.18
N VAL A 259 -12.85 14.36 -4.34
CA VAL A 259 -13.26 12.95 -4.47
C VAL A 259 -14.09 12.77 -5.75
N ALA A 260 -15.06 13.66 -6.02
CA ALA A 260 -15.87 13.58 -7.23
C ALA A 260 -15.04 13.70 -8.51
N VAL A 261 -14.08 14.63 -8.57
CA VAL A 261 -13.20 14.77 -9.73
C VAL A 261 -12.29 13.56 -9.90
N PHE A 262 -11.71 13.04 -8.81
CA PHE A 262 -10.89 11.83 -8.89
C PHE A 262 -11.68 10.62 -9.39
N TYR A 263 -12.88 10.39 -8.84
CA TYR A 263 -13.72 9.29 -9.30
C TYR A 263 -14.20 9.50 -10.73
N ALA A 264 -14.53 10.73 -11.14
CA ALA A 264 -14.92 11.06 -12.51
C ALA A 264 -13.79 10.76 -13.52
N VAL A 265 -12.56 11.18 -13.23
CA VAL A 265 -11.38 10.89 -14.09
C VAL A 265 -11.08 9.39 -14.12
N SER A 266 -11.10 8.73 -12.96
CA SER A 266 -10.89 7.27 -12.88
C SER A 266 -11.98 6.48 -13.61
N THR A 267 -13.25 6.90 -13.55
CA THR A 267 -14.33 6.27 -14.32
C THR A 267 -14.24 6.58 -15.81
N TRP A 268 -13.82 7.79 -16.17
CA TRP A 268 -13.64 8.19 -17.57
C TRP A 268 -12.54 7.38 -18.24
N ASP A 269 -11.39 7.21 -17.58
CA ASP A 269 -10.29 6.40 -18.11
C ASP A 269 -10.67 4.93 -18.26
N ILE A 270 -11.37 4.34 -17.28
CA ILE A 270 -11.87 2.96 -17.38
C ILE A 270 -12.89 2.82 -18.53
N LEU A 271 -13.79 3.80 -18.72
CA LEU A 271 -14.73 3.80 -19.84
C LEU A 271 -13.97 3.87 -21.17
N CYS A 272 -13.01 4.78 -21.28
CA CYS A 272 -12.23 4.97 -22.51
C CYS A 272 -11.45 3.70 -22.89
N CYS A 273 -10.92 2.96 -21.91
CA CYS A 273 -10.27 1.67 -22.13
C CYS A 273 -11.21 0.51 -22.45
N THR A 274 -12.49 0.60 -22.06
CA THR A 274 -13.50 -0.42 -22.39
C THR A 274 -14.08 -0.23 -23.79
N TRP A 275 -13.98 0.98 -24.34
CA TRP A 275 -14.48 1.36 -25.67
C TRP A 275 -13.39 1.38 -26.78
N MET A 276 -12.15 0.96 -26.48
CA MET A 276 -11.06 0.71 -27.45
C MET A 276 -10.88 -0.78 -27.74
#